data_AF-A0A524FPS4-F1
#
_entry.id   AF-A0A524FPS4-F1
#
_cell.length_a   1.000
_cell.length_b   1.000
_cell.length_c   1.000
_cell.angle_alpha   90.00
_cell.angle_beta   90.00
_cell.angle_gamma   90.00
#
_symmetry.space_group_name_H-M   'P 1'
#
loop_
_entity.id
_entity.type
_entity.pdbx_description
1 polymer ?
#
loop_
_entity_poly.entity_id
_entity_poly.type
_entity_poly.pdbx_seq_one_letter_code
_entity_poly.pdbx_strand_id
1 'polypeptide(L)' 'MPNCYICNKNAELFCLKCGQDVCKSHYQMGMCVNCYQKRLKAVQRLITIIIIASLIGILVIIFSVLFL' A
#
# COMPACT_ATOMS: atom_id res chain seq x y z
N MET A 1 17.08 -18.98 -18.09
CA MET A 1 16.84 -17.72 -17.36
C MET A 1 15.37 -17.70 -16.95
N PRO A 2 15.03 -17.37 -15.70
CA PRO A 2 13.64 -17.22 -15.30
C PRO A 2 13.00 -16.00 -16.00
N ASN A 3 11.69 -16.08 -16.23
CA ASN A 3 10.91 -14.99 -16.80
C ASN A 3 10.26 -14.17 -15.67
N CYS A 4 10.09 -12.88 -15.90
CA CYS A 4 9.40 -11.99 -14.98
C CYS A 4 7.95 -12.42 -14.85
N TYR A 5 7.52 -12.70 -13.62
CA TYR A 5 6.14 -13.10 -13.28
C TYR A 5 5.06 -12.13 -13.80
N ILE A 6 5.39 -10.85 -14.03
CA ILE A 6 4.42 -9.80 -14.37
C ILE A 6 4.32 -9.56 -15.88
N CYS A 7 5.45 -9.51 -16.60
CA CYS A 7 5.47 -9.15 -18.02
C CYS A 7 6.10 -10.21 -18.92
N ASN A 8 6.50 -11.35 -18.36
CA ASN A 8 7.11 -12.49 -19.04
C ASN A 8 8.41 -12.19 -19.83
N LYS A 9 9.01 -11.02 -19.63
CA LYS A 9 10.36 -10.68 -20.13
C LYS A 9 11.43 -11.33 -19.26
N ASN A 10 12.70 -11.26 -19.65
CA ASN A 10 13.80 -11.76 -18.83
C ASN A 10 13.77 -11.18 -17.40
N ALA A 11 13.75 -12.04 -16.40
CA ALA A 11 13.91 -11.63 -15.02
C ALA A 11 15.39 -11.44 -14.69
N GLU A 12 15.67 -10.44 -13.87
CA GLU A 12 17.03 -10.07 -13.44
C GLU A 12 17.13 -10.03 -11.91
N LEU A 13 15.99 -9.95 -11.22
CA LEU A 13 15.89 -9.72 -9.79
C LEU A 13 14.90 -10.69 -9.18
N PHE A 14 15.10 -10.99 -7.89
CA PHE A 14 14.25 -11.88 -7.13
C PHE A 14 13.57 -11.12 -6.00
N CYS A 15 12.24 -11.25 -5.87
CA CYS A 15 11.51 -10.64 -4.77
C CYS A 15 11.59 -11.50 -3.51
N LEU A 16 12.39 -11.07 -2.52
CA LEU A 16 12.54 -11.76 -1.23
C LEU A 16 11.23 -11.94 -0.45
N LYS A 17 10.21 -11.12 -0.71
CA LYS A 17 8.94 -11.16 0.04
C LYS A 17 7.96 -12.21 -0.48
N CYS A 18 7.92 -12.44 -1.79
CA CYS A 18 6.96 -13.37 -2.41
C CYS A 18 7.60 -14.50 -3.21
N GLY A 19 8.93 -14.53 -3.30
CA GLY A 19 9.68 -15.56 -3.99
C GLY A 19 9.54 -15.56 -5.51
N GLN A 20 9.11 -14.44 -6.11
CA GLN A 20 8.85 -14.34 -7.55
C GLN A 20 10.02 -13.63 -8.25
N ASP A 21 10.38 -14.15 -9.43
CA ASP A 21 11.34 -13.52 -10.33
C ASP A 21 10.71 -12.32 -11.06
N VAL A 22 11.43 -11.20 -11.09
CA VAL A 22 10.97 -9.94 -11.66
C VAL A 22 12.06 -9.22 -12.44
N CYS A 23 11.66 -8.44 -13.46
CA CYS A 23 12.57 -7.55 -14.17
C CYS A 23 12.77 -6.23 -13.42
N LYS A 24 13.82 -5.48 -13.76
CA LYS A 24 14.18 -4.21 -13.11
C LYS A 24 13.06 -3.17 -13.06
N SER A 25 12.20 -3.12 -14.09
CA SER A 25 11.05 -2.20 -14.12
C SER A 25 9.95 -2.54 -13.10
N HIS A 26 9.86 -3.80 -12.67
CA HIS A 26 8.85 -4.27 -11.73
C HIS A 26 9.41 -4.48 -10.31
N TYR A 27 10.61 -3.97 -10.05
CA TYR A 27 11.27 -4.01 -8.75
C TYR A 27 11.41 -2.60 -8.19
N GLN A 28 10.80 -2.34 -7.02
CA GLN A 28 10.79 -1.04 -6.35
C GLN A 28 11.03 -1.21 -4.86
N MET A 29 11.88 -0.34 -4.28
CA MET A 29 12.18 -0.32 -2.83
C MET A 29 12.49 -1.71 -2.24
N GLY A 30 13.30 -2.51 -2.96
CA GLY A 30 13.73 -3.83 -2.49
C GLY A 30 12.66 -4.94 -2.58
N MET A 31 11.58 -4.74 -3.34
CA MET A 31 10.54 -5.77 -3.54
C MET A 31 9.85 -5.63 -4.90
N CYS A 32 9.07 -6.63 -5.31
CA CYS A 32 8.25 -6.51 -6.51
C CYS A 32 7.13 -5.47 -6.33
N VAL A 33 6.71 -4.87 -7.44
CA VAL A 33 5.64 -3.84 -7.46
C VAL A 33 4.34 -4.32 -6.81
N ASN A 34 3.97 -5.60 -6.95
CA ASN A 34 2.78 -6.16 -6.29
C ASN A 34 2.92 -6.18 -4.76
N CYS A 35 4.09 -6.56 -4.25
CA CYS A 35 4.38 -6.53 -2.82
C CYS A 35 4.41 -5.10 -2.28
N TYR A 36 4.95 -4.17 -3.08
CA TYR A 36 4.97 -2.75 -2.75
C TYR A 36 3.56 -2.16 -2.71
N GLN A 37 2.72 -2.43 -3.70
CA GLN A 37 1.32 -2.00 -3.72
C GLN A 37 0.50 -2.57 -2.57
N LYS A 38 0.71 -3.84 -2.18
CA LYS A 38 0.06 -4.42 -1.00
C LYS A 38 0.42 -3.64 0.27
N ARG A 39 1.69 -3.24 0.41
CA ARG A 39 2.14 -2.40 1.53
C ARG A 39 1.48 -1.03 1.50
N LEU A 40 1.45 -0.37 0.34
CA LEU A 40 0.81 0.94 0.19
C LEU A 40 -0.69 0.89 0.53
N LYS A 41 -1.42 -0.12 0.05
CA LYS A 41 -2.85 -0.30 0.38
C LYS A 41 -3.09 -0.49 1.88
N ALA A 42 -2.21 -1.20 2.57
CA ALA A 42 -2.31 -1.38 4.03
C ALA A 42 -2.15 -0.03 4.76
N VAL A 43 -1.17 0.78 4.35
CA VAL A 43 -0.94 2.12 4.92
C VAL A 43 -2.11 3.06 4.60
N GLN A 44 -2.60 3.04 3.37
CA GLN A 44 -3.71 3.89 2.94
C GLN A 44 -4.99 3.63 3.75
N ARG A 45 -5.32 2.35 4.04
CA ARG A 45 -6.48 1.99 4.86
C ARG A 45 -6.40 2.59 6.28
N LEU A 46 -5.23 2.54 6.91
CA LEU A 46 -5.04 3.12 8.24
C LEU A 46 -5.25 4.63 8.22
N ILE A 47 -4.69 5.32 7.23
CA ILE A 47 -4.85 6.77 7.06
C ILE A 47 -6.33 7.13 6.87
N THR A 48 -7.05 6.39 6.01
CA THR A 48 -8.48 6.63 5.78
C THR A 48 -9.30 6.49 7.06
N ILE A 49 -9.02 5.48 7.89
CA ILE A 49 -9.73 5.28 9.17
C ILE A 49 -9.48 6.45 10.13
N ILE A 50 -8.22 6.93 10.24
CA ILE A 50 -7.86 8.05 11.12
C ILE A 50 -8.60 9.33 10.69
N ILE A 51 -8.66 9.60 9.38
CA ILE A 51 -9.37 10.77 8.84
C ILE A 51 -10.86 10.71 9.18
N ILE A 52 -11.51 9.56 8.98
CA ILE A 52 -12.94 9.38 9.27
C ILE A 52 -13.22 9.54 10.77
N ALA A 53 -12.40 8.93 11.64
CA ALA A 53 -12.54 9.07 13.08
C ALA A 53 -12.40 10.52 13.55
N SER A 54 -11.46 11.26 12.94
CA SER A 54 -11.22 12.68 13.26
C SER A 54 -12.41 13.55 12.86
N LEU A 55 -13.00 13.32 11.68
CA LEU A 55 -14.18 14.04 11.21
C LEU A 55 -15.40 13.82 12.12
N ILE A 56 -15.62 12.58 12.55
CA ILE A 56 -16.72 12.25 13.48
C ILE A 56 -16.50 12.94 14.83
N GLY A 57 -15.27 12.89 15.37
CA GLY A 57 -14.94 13.55 16.63
C GLY A 57 -15.21 15.06 16.61
N ILE A 58 -14.84 15.75 15.53
CA ILE A 58 -15.09 17.18 15.36
C ILE A 58 -16.59 17.49 15.35
N LEU A 59 -17.40 16.69 14.64
CA LEU A 59 -18.86 16.88 14.61
C LEU A 59 -19.49 16.73 16.00
N VAL A 60 -19.05 15.74 16.78
CA VAL A 60 -19.53 15.55 18.15
C VAL A 60 -19.20 16.75 19.03
N ILE A 61 -17.96 17.27 18.95
CA ILE A 61 -17.54 18.46 19.73
C ILE A 61 -18.40 19.68 19.36
N ILE A 62 -18.60 19.94 18.07
CA ILE A 62 -19.43 21.07 17.60
C ILE A 62 -20.86 20.94 18.13
N PHE A 63 -21.44 19.74 18.05
CA PHE A 63 -22.80 19.49 18.54
C PHE A 63 -22.90 19.69 20.05
N SER A 64 -21.90 19.23 20.82
CA SER A 64 -21.83 19.44 22.26
C SER A 64 -21.71 20.91 22.63
N VAL A 65 -21.00 21.74 21.86
CA VAL A 65 -20.87 23.19 22.13
C VAL A 65 -22.12 23.98 21.76
N LEU A 66 -22.83 23.58 20.70
CA LEU A 66 -24.05 24.29 20.24
C LEU A 66 -25.30 24.00 21.08
N PHE A 67 -25.35 22.83 21.73
CA PHE A 67 -26.49 22.40 22.55
C PHE A 67 -26.24 22.50 24.07
N LEU A 68 -25.10 23.08 24.48
CA LEU A 68 -24.82 23.48 25.87
C LEU A 68 -25.21 24.94 26.08
#